data_AF-A0A7J6VLJ0-F1
#
_entry.id   AF-A0A7J6VLJ0-F1
#
_cell.length_a   1.000
_cell.length_b   1.000
_cell.length_c   1.000
_cell.angle_alpha   90.00
_cell.angle_beta   90.00
_cell.angle_gamma   90.00
#
_symmetry.space_group_name_H-M   'P 1'
#
loop_
_entity.id
_entity.type
_entity.pdbx_description
1 polymer ?
#
loop_
_entity_poly.entity_id
_entity_poly.type
_entity_poly.pdbx_seq_one_letter_code
_entity_poly.pdbx_strand_id
1 'polypeptide(L)'
;MEDLYLVLITNKQSNILEDLETLRLLSKLVSEHTPSLDKEGIISSFDIVFEFDEVISLGHKEIVNVAQVKHYCEMESHEEKLYNLARQSKINETKEVMKRKACEIDKSKIDKKRGDNGGFISVQSMGSGRIENSFDLDFLSSKSTGGDPPAAAAKPSKGGMKLGTTKRTNHILQSLQAEGFAMEC
;
A
#
# COMPACT_ATOMS: atom_id res chain seq x y z
N MET A 1 39.91 -19.66 -32.13
CA MET A 1 40.56 -20.67 -31.25
C MET A 1 39.70 -20.75 -30.00
N GLU A 2 40.24 -21.06 -28.81
CA GLU A 2 39.63 -20.56 -27.57
C GLU A 2 40.03 -19.09 -27.45
N ASP A 3 39.12 -18.18 -27.82
CA ASP A 3 39.40 -16.76 -28.02
C ASP A 3 39.10 -15.89 -26.76
N LEU A 4 38.56 -16.53 -25.71
CA LEU A 4 38.28 -16.00 -24.37
C LEU A 4 38.59 -17.08 -23.32
N TYR A 5 38.99 -16.66 -22.11
CA TYR A 5 39.23 -17.55 -20.97
C TYR A 5 38.64 -16.93 -19.69
N LEU A 6 37.90 -17.73 -18.92
CA LEU A 6 37.48 -17.37 -17.56
C LEU A 6 38.53 -17.91 -16.57
N VAL A 7 39.13 -17.02 -15.79
CA VAL A 7 40.22 -17.36 -14.86
C VAL A 7 39.83 -16.95 -13.44
N LEU A 8 39.78 -17.93 -12.54
CA LEU A 8 39.64 -17.70 -11.09
C LEU A 8 41.02 -17.80 -10.45
N ILE A 9 41.41 -16.78 -9.66
CA ILE A 9 42.68 -16.74 -8.94
C ILE A 9 42.38 -16.97 -7.45
N THR A 10 42.96 -18.03 -6.86
CA THR A 10 42.73 -18.41 -5.46
C THR A 10 44.04 -18.60 -4.69
N ASN A 11 43.94 -18.81 -3.38
CA ASN A 11 45.09 -19.01 -2.50
C ASN A 11 45.56 -20.47 -2.57
N LYS A 12 46.87 -20.74 -2.44
CA LYS A 12 47.41 -22.10 -2.31
C LYS A 12 46.78 -22.93 -1.17
N GLN A 13 46.10 -22.29 -0.23
CA GLN A 13 45.39 -22.91 0.90
C GLN A 13 43.87 -23.05 0.72
N SER A 14 43.26 -22.59 -0.39
CA SER A 14 41.82 -22.77 -0.64
C SER A 14 41.46 -24.21 -1.02
N ASN A 15 40.16 -24.51 -0.92
CA ASN A 15 39.61 -25.81 -1.27
C ASN A 15 39.36 -25.88 -2.79
N ILE A 16 40.26 -26.53 -3.53
CA ILE A 16 40.18 -26.63 -5.00
C ILE A 16 38.85 -27.21 -5.53
N LEU A 17 38.12 -28.03 -4.74
CA LEU A 17 36.81 -28.54 -5.14
C LEU A 17 35.72 -27.46 -5.08
N GLU A 18 35.84 -26.55 -4.13
CA GLU A 18 34.94 -25.42 -3.91
C GLU A 18 35.26 -24.28 -4.88
N ASP A 19 36.54 -23.97 -5.10
CA ASP A 19 37.02 -23.06 -6.15
C ASP A 19 36.50 -23.48 -7.54
N LEU A 20 36.57 -24.79 -7.83
CA LEU A 20 36.07 -25.36 -9.09
C LEU A 20 34.54 -25.30 -9.22
N GLU A 21 33.81 -25.36 -8.10
CA GLU A 21 32.35 -25.14 -8.11
C GLU A 21 32.01 -23.67 -8.37
N THR A 22 32.72 -22.74 -7.73
CA THR A 22 32.59 -21.30 -8.00
C THR A 22 32.87 -20.98 -9.47
N LEU A 23 33.97 -21.50 -10.03
CA LEU A 23 34.30 -21.32 -11.45
C LEU A 23 33.22 -21.89 -12.39
N ARG A 24 32.60 -23.02 -12.03
CA ARG A 24 31.46 -23.61 -12.77
C ARG A 24 30.18 -22.79 -12.65
N LEU A 25 29.95 -22.10 -11.54
CA LEU A 25 28.81 -21.21 -11.34
C LEU A 25 28.97 -19.93 -12.18
N LEU A 26 30.13 -19.27 -12.07
CA LEU A 26 30.49 -18.09 -12.88
C LEU A 26 30.42 -18.38 -14.38
N SER A 27 30.93 -19.55 -14.82
CA SER A 27 30.87 -19.98 -16.21
C SER A 27 29.43 -20.15 -16.73
N LYS A 28 28.48 -20.57 -15.89
CA LYS A 28 27.05 -20.63 -16.26
C LYS A 28 26.46 -19.23 -16.38
N LEU A 29 26.70 -18.36 -15.40
CA LEU A 29 26.21 -16.98 -15.38
C LEU A 29 26.64 -16.23 -16.65
N VAL A 30 27.94 -16.23 -16.98
CA VAL A 30 28.47 -15.63 -18.23
C VAL A 30 27.78 -16.20 -19.48
N SER A 31 27.52 -17.51 -19.53
CA SER A 31 26.89 -18.16 -20.69
C SER A 31 25.39 -17.95 -20.79
N GLU A 32 24.72 -17.60 -19.69
CA GLU A 32 23.27 -17.35 -19.63
C GLU A 32 22.96 -15.85 -19.79
N HIS A 33 23.88 -14.98 -19.38
CA HIS A 33 23.80 -13.54 -19.55
C HIS A 33 24.32 -13.08 -20.94
N THR A 34 25.33 -13.78 -21.50
CA THR A 34 25.93 -13.45 -22.81
C THR A 34 25.59 -14.54 -23.85
N PRO A 35 24.59 -14.34 -24.74
CA PRO A 35 24.28 -15.30 -25.80
C PRO A 35 25.40 -15.48 -26.83
N SER A 36 26.30 -14.50 -26.94
CA SER A 36 27.50 -14.54 -27.77
C SER A 36 28.73 -14.50 -26.87
N LEU A 37 29.44 -15.63 -26.76
CA LEU A 37 30.69 -15.77 -26.01
C LEU A 37 31.87 -15.23 -26.84
N ASP A 38 31.77 -13.97 -27.25
CA ASP A 38 32.76 -13.24 -28.03
C ASP A 38 33.10 -11.90 -27.37
N LYS A 39 34.03 -11.14 -27.96
CA LYS A 39 34.52 -9.88 -27.38
C LYS A 39 33.46 -8.79 -27.40
N GLU A 40 32.63 -8.70 -28.43
CA GLU A 40 31.59 -7.67 -28.53
C GLU A 40 30.43 -8.00 -27.59
N GLY A 41 30.00 -9.27 -27.51
CA GLY A 41 29.03 -9.74 -26.52
C GLY A 41 29.44 -9.40 -25.09
N ILE A 42 30.63 -9.84 -24.64
CA ILE A 42 31.10 -9.61 -23.27
C ILE A 42 31.28 -8.12 -22.94
N ILE A 43 31.72 -7.29 -23.90
CA ILE A 43 31.83 -5.83 -23.70
C ILE A 43 30.44 -5.17 -23.61
N SER A 44 29.41 -5.72 -24.27
CA SER A 44 28.04 -5.21 -24.19
C SER A 44 27.31 -5.58 -22.89
N SER A 45 27.71 -6.67 -22.24
CA SER A 45 27.06 -7.23 -21.04
C SER A 45 27.80 -6.88 -19.75
N PHE A 46 27.80 -5.60 -19.37
CA PHE A 46 28.45 -5.15 -18.13
C PHE A 46 27.80 -5.71 -16.84
N ASP A 47 26.50 -6.01 -16.89
CA ASP A 47 25.71 -6.44 -15.73
C ASP A 47 26.16 -7.80 -15.14
N ILE A 48 26.98 -8.56 -15.87
CA ILE A 48 27.70 -9.76 -15.39
C ILE A 48 28.52 -9.46 -14.12
N VAL A 49 29.01 -8.23 -13.96
CA VAL A 49 29.75 -7.80 -12.76
C VAL A 49 28.87 -7.91 -11.51
N PHE A 50 27.58 -7.55 -11.59
CA PHE A 50 26.65 -7.69 -10.47
C PHE A 50 26.36 -9.17 -10.16
N GLU A 51 26.19 -10.01 -11.20
CA GLU A 51 26.06 -11.46 -11.02
C GLU A 51 27.31 -12.11 -10.39
N PHE A 52 28.48 -11.48 -10.49
CA PHE A 52 29.74 -11.96 -9.90
C PHE A 52 29.88 -11.54 -8.42
N ASP A 53 29.50 -10.31 -8.06
CA ASP A 53 29.56 -9.82 -6.67
C ASP A 53 28.62 -10.61 -5.74
N GLU A 54 27.45 -11.04 -6.26
CA GLU A 54 26.50 -11.93 -5.57
C GLU A 54 27.01 -13.38 -5.39
N VAL A 55 28.06 -13.78 -6.11
CA VAL A 55 28.71 -15.11 -5.99
C VAL A 55 29.98 -15.05 -5.13
N ILE A 56 30.73 -13.94 -5.18
CA ILE A 56 31.98 -13.76 -4.43
C ILE A 56 31.96 -12.44 -3.64
N SER A 57 31.20 -12.41 -2.55
CA SER A 57 31.18 -11.25 -1.65
C SER A 57 32.44 -11.18 -0.78
N LEU A 58 33.14 -10.03 -0.85
CA LEU A 58 34.34 -9.71 -0.06
C LEU A 58 35.49 -10.74 -0.14
N GLY A 59 35.56 -11.53 -1.22
CA GLY A 59 36.55 -12.59 -1.41
C GLY A 59 36.15 -13.94 -0.77
N HIS A 60 34.94 -14.05 -0.22
CA HIS A 60 34.33 -15.31 0.21
C HIS A 60 33.31 -15.77 -0.84
N LYS A 61 33.15 -17.08 -1.00
CA LYS A 61 32.13 -17.69 -1.85
C LYS A 61 30.78 -17.68 -1.12
N GLU A 62 29.75 -17.18 -1.77
CA GLU A 62 28.38 -17.28 -1.26
C GLU A 62 27.71 -18.60 -1.67
N ILE A 63 26.83 -19.12 -0.80
CA ILE A 63 26.12 -20.41 -1.04
C ILE A 63 24.84 -20.15 -1.83
N VAL A 64 25.02 -19.77 -3.09
CA VAL A 64 23.95 -19.36 -4.01
C VAL A 64 23.89 -20.24 -5.27
N ASN A 65 22.72 -20.25 -5.91
CA ASN A 65 22.53 -20.80 -7.25
C ASN A 65 22.13 -19.69 -8.25
N VAL A 66 22.20 -19.99 -9.55
CA VAL A 66 21.91 -19.02 -10.63
C VAL A 66 20.59 -18.27 -10.47
N ALA A 67 19.52 -18.93 -10.02
CA ALA A 67 18.22 -18.29 -9.82
C ALA A 67 18.18 -17.39 -8.56
N GLN A 68 18.98 -17.70 -7.53
CA GLN A 68 19.15 -16.81 -6.37
C GLN A 68 19.95 -15.56 -6.76
N VAL A 69 21.07 -15.73 -7.46
CA VAL A 69 21.89 -14.61 -7.98
C VAL A 69 21.02 -13.65 -8.76
N LYS A 70 20.25 -14.14 -9.73
CA LYS A 70 19.34 -13.30 -10.52
C LYS A 70 18.29 -12.57 -9.67
N HIS A 71 17.72 -13.23 -8.66
CA HIS A 71 16.76 -12.59 -7.75
C HIS A 71 17.41 -11.54 -6.83
N TYR A 72 18.67 -11.71 -6.42
CA TYR A 72 19.39 -10.70 -5.65
C TYR A 72 19.76 -9.49 -6.53
N CYS A 73 20.11 -9.71 -7.80
CA CYS A 73 20.26 -8.65 -8.79
C CYS A 73 18.97 -7.88 -9.11
N GLU A 74 17.77 -8.37 -8.76
CA GLU A 74 16.52 -7.59 -8.82
C GLU A 74 16.42 -6.52 -7.71
N MET A 75 17.26 -6.63 -6.67
CA MET A 75 17.36 -5.72 -5.52
C MET A 75 16.04 -5.44 -4.77
N GLU A 76 15.04 -6.32 -4.84
CA GLU A 76 13.72 -6.07 -4.23
C GLU A 76 13.75 -6.18 -2.70
N SER A 77 13.80 -5.03 -2.01
CA SER A 77 13.58 -4.97 -0.56
C SER A 77 12.10 -5.20 -0.22
N HIS A 78 11.79 -6.38 0.33
CA HIS A 78 10.47 -6.69 0.88
C HIS A 78 10.05 -5.72 2.02
N GLU A 79 11.00 -5.21 2.81
CA GLU A 79 10.71 -4.25 3.88
C GLU A 79 10.33 -2.88 3.30
N GLU A 80 11.03 -2.40 2.27
CA GLU A 80 10.67 -1.15 1.59
C GLU A 80 9.30 -1.26 0.91
N LYS A 81 9.02 -2.40 0.26
CA LYS A 81 7.72 -2.71 -0.35
C LYS A 81 6.58 -2.66 0.67
N LEU A 82 6.80 -3.19 1.87
CA LEU A 82 5.84 -3.15 2.99
C LEU A 82 5.66 -1.72 3.54
N TYR A 83 6.75 -0.97 3.72
CA TYR A 83 6.74 0.43 4.15
C TYR A 83 5.97 1.33 3.17
N ASN A 84 6.26 1.21 1.87
CA ASN A 84 5.61 1.98 0.81
C ASN A 84 4.10 1.67 0.74
N LEU A 85 3.69 0.41 0.91
CA LEU A 85 2.28 0.04 0.99
C LEU A 85 1.58 0.66 2.21
N ALA A 86 2.21 0.63 3.38
CA ALA A 86 1.67 1.24 4.60
C ALA A 86 1.54 2.77 4.47
N ARG A 87 2.55 3.43 3.89
CA ARG A 87 2.55 4.86 3.57
C ARG A 87 1.41 5.22 2.61
N GLN A 88 1.25 4.46 1.52
CA GLN A 88 0.21 4.70 0.54
C GLN A 88 -1.20 4.49 1.11
N SER A 89 -1.38 3.49 1.99
CA SER A 89 -2.64 3.26 2.70
C SER A 89 -3.07 4.48 3.53
N LYS A 90 -2.15 5.03 4.33
CA LYS A 90 -2.40 6.21 5.18
C LYS A 90 -2.72 7.47 4.37
N ILE A 91 -2.06 7.65 3.22
CA ILE A 91 -2.38 8.73 2.26
C ILE A 91 -3.79 8.55 1.67
N ASN A 92 -4.14 7.32 1.26
CA ASN A 92 -5.45 7.01 0.69
C ASN A 92 -6.59 7.21 1.70
N GLU A 93 -6.43 6.77 2.95
CA GLU A 93 -7.40 7.00 4.03
C GLU A 93 -7.61 8.51 4.28
N THR A 94 -6.53 9.28 4.35
CA THR A 94 -6.60 10.74 4.55
C THR A 94 -7.36 11.41 3.40
N LYS A 95 -7.10 11.00 2.16
CA LYS A 95 -7.76 11.48 0.94
C LYS A 95 -9.26 11.12 0.89
N GLU A 96 -9.62 9.91 1.31
CA GLU A 96 -11.01 9.47 1.51
C GLU A 96 -11.74 10.36 2.55
N VAL A 97 -11.14 10.58 3.72
CA VAL A 97 -11.73 11.39 4.80
C VAL A 97 -11.90 12.84 4.39
N MET A 98 -10.92 13.43 3.69
CA MET A 98 -11.04 14.78 3.12
C MET A 98 -12.18 14.87 2.10
N LYS A 99 -12.27 13.93 1.15
CA LYS A 99 -13.34 13.87 0.14
C LYS A 99 -14.72 13.72 0.79
N ARG A 100 -14.85 12.83 1.78
CA ARG A 100 -16.11 12.59 2.51
C ARG A 100 -16.59 13.85 3.24
N LYS A 101 -15.70 14.52 3.97
CA LYS A 101 -16.00 15.78 4.69
C LYS A 101 -16.35 16.94 3.73
N ALA A 102 -15.68 17.05 2.58
CA ALA A 102 -16.02 18.06 1.57
C ALA A 102 -17.46 17.89 1.04
N CYS A 103 -17.84 16.67 0.65
CA CYS A 103 -19.19 16.36 0.18
C CYS A 103 -20.27 16.59 1.25
N GLU A 104 -19.96 16.34 2.52
CA GLU A 104 -20.86 16.61 3.66
C GLU A 104 -21.07 18.12 3.89
N ILE A 105 -19.97 18.89 3.87
CA ILE A 105 -20.00 20.35 4.00
C ILE A 105 -20.87 20.97 2.89
N ASP A 106 -20.69 20.56 1.63
CA ASP A 106 -21.42 21.16 0.51
C ASP A 106 -22.92 20.80 0.49
N LYS A 107 -23.30 19.57 0.89
CA LYS A 107 -24.71 19.24 1.17
C LYS A 107 -25.29 20.18 2.24
N SER A 108 -24.59 20.33 3.37
CA SER A 108 -25.07 21.18 4.47
C SER A 108 -25.22 22.66 4.11
N LYS A 109 -24.47 23.17 3.12
CA LYS A 109 -24.65 24.53 2.57
C LYS A 109 -25.93 24.64 1.72
N ILE A 110 -26.23 23.62 0.91
CA ILE A 110 -27.40 23.58 0.05
C ILE A 110 -28.68 23.53 0.89
N ASP A 111 -28.73 22.67 1.90
CA ASP A 111 -29.91 22.51 2.76
C ASP A 111 -30.18 23.78 3.59
N LYS A 112 -29.13 24.46 4.08
CA LYS A 112 -29.27 25.75 4.78
C LYS A 112 -29.78 26.86 3.87
N LYS A 113 -29.35 26.91 2.60
CA LYS A 113 -29.89 27.86 1.61
C LYS A 113 -31.37 27.62 1.27
N ARG A 114 -31.90 26.42 1.50
CA ARG A 114 -33.34 26.14 1.38
C ARG A 114 -34.17 26.56 2.61
N GLY A 115 -33.54 26.75 3.76
CA GLY A 115 -34.23 27.13 5.00
C GLY A 115 -34.52 28.63 5.15
N ASP A 116 -33.77 29.49 4.47
CA ASP A 116 -33.74 30.94 4.74
C ASP A 116 -34.43 31.81 3.67
N ASN A 117 -34.90 31.21 2.56
CA ASN A 117 -35.50 31.95 1.44
C ASN A 117 -36.87 31.38 1.04
N GLY A 118 -37.86 31.53 1.93
CA GLY A 118 -39.26 31.24 1.65
C GLY A 118 -39.86 32.24 0.67
N GLY A 119 -39.81 31.95 -0.64
CA GLY A 119 -40.39 32.82 -1.67
C GLY A 119 -40.38 32.19 -3.06
N PHE A 120 -41.57 31.77 -3.52
CA PHE A 120 -41.99 31.51 -4.90
C PHE A 120 -40.93 31.13 -5.97
N ILE A 121 -41.08 29.91 -6.52
CA ILE A 121 -41.35 29.74 -7.96
C ILE A 121 -42.25 28.51 -8.17
N SER A 122 -42.94 28.47 -9.30
CA SER A 122 -44.13 27.64 -9.56
C SER A 122 -43.93 26.12 -9.50
N VAL A 123 -44.91 25.45 -8.89
CA VAL A 123 -45.18 24.02 -9.12
C VAL A 123 -45.74 23.81 -10.54
N GLN A 124 -44.90 23.37 -11.50
CA GLN A 124 -45.41 22.73 -12.71
C GLN A 124 -45.74 21.26 -12.41
N SER A 125 -46.96 21.04 -11.92
CA SER A 125 -47.52 19.71 -11.74
C SER A 125 -47.95 19.13 -13.09
N MET A 126 -47.16 18.18 -13.59
CA MET A 126 -47.46 17.34 -14.76
C MET A 126 -46.90 15.94 -14.51
N GLY A 127 -47.69 14.88 -14.73
CA GLY A 127 -47.18 13.50 -14.74
C GLY A 127 -47.50 12.62 -13.52
N SER A 128 -48.76 12.54 -13.12
CA SER A 128 -49.31 11.32 -12.49
C SER A 128 -50.47 10.82 -13.37
N GLY A 129 -50.64 9.54 -13.68
CA GLY A 129 -49.92 8.34 -13.23
C GLY A 129 -50.90 7.16 -13.16
N ARG A 130 -50.61 6.01 -13.80
CA ARG A 130 -51.57 4.88 -13.91
C ARG A 130 -50.90 3.52 -14.11
N ILE A 131 -51.32 2.53 -13.28
CA ILE A 131 -51.77 1.16 -13.66
C ILE A 131 -50.67 0.22 -14.24
N GLU A 132 -50.49 -1.05 -13.84
CA GLU A 132 -51.23 -1.99 -12.96
C GLU A 132 -50.31 -3.09 -12.37
N ASN A 133 -50.84 -3.91 -11.45
CA ASN A 133 -50.42 -5.30 -11.14
C ASN A 133 -49.02 -5.57 -10.54
N SER A 134 -48.75 -6.74 -9.96
CA SER A 134 -49.55 -7.68 -9.11
C SER A 134 -48.60 -8.81 -8.66
N PHE A 135 -48.82 -9.39 -7.48
CA PHE A 135 -48.09 -10.55 -6.89
C PHE A 135 -46.55 -10.41 -6.82
N ASP A 136 -45.79 -11.18 -6.02
CA ASP A 136 -46.13 -12.15 -4.98
C ASP A 136 -45.46 -11.76 -3.64
N LEU A 137 -45.96 -12.30 -2.53
CA LEU A 137 -45.34 -12.17 -1.20
C LEU A 137 -45.06 -13.57 -0.67
N ASP A 138 -43.81 -14.00 -0.72
CA ASP A 138 -43.40 -15.31 -0.19
C ASP A 138 -42.78 -15.20 1.20
N PHE A 139 -43.24 -16.05 2.11
CA PHE A 139 -43.04 -15.96 3.55
C PHE A 139 -42.47 -17.28 4.07
N LEU A 140 -41.22 -17.24 4.55
CA LEU A 140 -40.63 -18.37 5.26
C LEU A 140 -40.14 -17.95 6.64
N SER A 141 -40.93 -18.30 7.66
CA SER A 141 -40.60 -18.06 9.07
C SER A 141 -39.67 -19.12 9.62
N SER A 142 -38.76 -18.74 10.54
CA SER A 142 -38.14 -19.68 11.47
C SER A 142 -38.07 -19.12 12.90
N LYS A 143 -38.78 -19.82 13.78
CA LYS A 143 -38.92 -19.69 15.25
C LYS A 143 -37.94 -20.71 15.88
N SER A 144 -37.29 -20.58 17.05
CA SER A 144 -37.07 -19.58 18.13
C SER A 144 -35.79 -20.05 18.91
N THR A 145 -35.22 -19.49 19.98
CA THR A 145 -35.60 -18.64 21.16
C THR A 145 -34.48 -17.60 21.43
N GLY A 146 -34.43 -16.76 22.48
CA GLY A 146 -35.24 -16.53 23.68
C GLY A 146 -34.45 -16.82 24.98
N GLY A 147 -34.21 -15.77 25.79
CA GLY A 147 -33.47 -15.84 27.06
C GLY A 147 -32.94 -14.48 27.55
N ASP A 148 -33.57 -13.90 28.57
CA ASP A 148 -33.17 -12.66 29.26
C ASP A 148 -32.63 -12.97 30.71
N PRO A 149 -32.56 -12.04 31.71
CA PRO A 149 -31.28 -11.47 32.15
C PRO A 149 -30.99 -11.65 33.67
N PRO A 150 -29.90 -11.07 34.19
CA PRO A 150 -30.04 -9.96 35.16
C PRO A 150 -28.98 -8.83 34.92
N ALA A 151 -29.19 -7.54 35.20
CA ALA A 151 -29.61 -6.84 36.44
C ALA A 151 -28.59 -6.94 37.60
N ALA A 152 -28.24 -5.89 38.36
CA ALA A 152 -28.39 -4.44 38.19
C ALA A 152 -27.50 -3.68 39.21
N ALA A 153 -27.10 -2.43 38.93
CA ALA A 153 -26.61 -1.48 39.94
C ALA A 153 -26.72 -0.01 39.48
N ALA A 154 -27.05 0.89 40.41
CA ALA A 154 -26.97 2.35 40.25
C ALA A 154 -26.17 2.92 41.45
N LYS A 155 -25.87 4.22 41.65
CA LYS A 155 -26.47 5.50 41.21
C LYS A 155 -25.33 6.60 41.18
N PRO A 156 -25.53 7.94 41.29
CA PRO A 156 -24.71 8.89 40.51
C PRO A 156 -23.74 9.76 41.33
N SER A 157 -22.84 10.47 40.63
CA SER A 157 -22.15 11.67 41.14
C SER A 157 -22.48 12.90 40.27
N LYS A 158 -22.31 14.11 40.83
CA LYS A 158 -22.77 15.38 40.23
C LYS A 158 -21.65 16.07 39.46
N GLY A 159 -21.86 16.36 38.17
CA GLY A 159 -20.92 17.12 37.34
C GLY A 159 -21.61 17.77 36.14
N GLY A 160 -22.26 18.92 36.36
CA GLY A 160 -23.01 19.62 35.30
C GLY A 160 -22.10 20.24 34.24
N MET A 161 -22.31 19.89 32.96
CA MET A 161 -21.62 20.53 31.84
C MET A 161 -22.04 21.99 31.69
N LYS A 162 -21.19 22.90 32.17
CA LYS A 162 -21.43 24.34 32.12
C LYS A 162 -21.16 24.88 30.71
N LEU A 163 -22.20 24.86 29.87
CA LEU A 163 -22.17 25.42 28.51
C LEU A 163 -21.90 26.94 28.56
N GLY A 164 -20.68 27.34 28.17
CA GLY A 164 -20.21 28.72 28.22
C GLY A 164 -19.68 29.22 26.87
N THR A 165 -20.51 30.01 26.19
CA THR A 165 -20.13 31.11 25.26
C THR A 165 -18.91 30.94 24.34
N THR A 166 -19.19 30.57 23.09
CA THR A 166 -18.75 31.34 21.90
C THR A 166 -17.26 31.68 21.75
N LYS A 167 -16.35 30.69 21.72
CA LYS A 167 -14.95 30.91 21.26
C LYS A 167 -14.22 29.70 20.64
N ARG A 168 -14.91 28.59 20.31
CA ARG A 168 -14.28 27.31 19.93
C ARG A 168 -13.87 27.14 18.45
N THR A 169 -14.39 27.95 17.53
CA THR A 169 -14.17 27.77 16.07
C THR A 169 -12.70 27.92 15.66
N ASN A 170 -11.97 28.85 16.27
CA ASN A 170 -10.62 29.20 15.83
C ASN A 170 -9.58 28.13 16.20
N HIS A 171 -9.80 27.39 17.30
CA HIS A 171 -8.85 26.38 17.77
C HIS A 171 -8.73 25.19 16.80
N ILE A 172 -9.81 24.85 16.08
CA ILE A 172 -9.79 23.77 15.09
C ILE A 172 -8.99 24.17 13.84
N LEU A 173 -9.19 25.41 13.36
CA LEU A 173 -8.40 25.95 12.25
C LEU A 173 -6.91 26.07 12.61
N GLN A 174 -6.59 26.47 13.84
CA GLN A 174 -5.21 26.58 14.30
C GLN A 174 -4.51 25.21 14.43
N SER A 175 -5.23 24.16 14.86
CA SER A 175 -4.71 22.78 14.81
C SER A 175 -4.45 22.31 13.38
N LEU A 176 -5.37 22.55 12.44
CA LEU A 176 -5.19 22.19 11.03
C LEU A 176 -4.00 22.92 10.37
N GLN A 177 -3.74 24.18 10.76
CA GLN A 177 -2.59 24.93 10.27
C GLN A 177 -1.26 24.42 10.86
N ALA A 178 -1.26 23.95 12.11
CA ALA A 178 -0.08 23.36 12.75
C ALA A 178 0.27 21.97 12.18
N GLU A 179 -0.73 21.12 11.93
CA GLU A 179 -0.51 19.78 11.35
C GLU A 179 -0.07 19.84 9.88
N GLY A 180 -0.51 20.85 9.12
CA GLY A 180 -0.04 21.06 7.74
C GLY A 180 1.45 21.38 7.64
N PHE A 181 1.99 22.17 8.58
CA PHE A 181 3.41 22.56 8.61
C PHE A 181 4.35 21.40 9.04
N ALA A 182 3.80 20.30 9.57
CA ALA A 182 4.56 19.12 9.99
C ALA A 182 4.80 18.09 8.86
N MET A 183 4.51 18.44 7.60
CA MET A 183 4.71 17.58 6.42
C MET A 183 5.61 18.21 5.32
N GLU A 184 6.25 19.35 5.58
CA GLU A 184 7.21 20.01 4.65
C GLU A 184 8.65 20.08 5.22
N CYS A 185 9.00 19.15 6.12
CA CYS A 185 10.35 18.92 6.65
C CYS A 185 10.74 17.44 6.48
#